data_AF-A0A1S6HD74-F1
#
_entry.id   AF-A0A1S6HD74-F1
#
_cell.length_a   1.000
_cell.length_b   1.000
_cell.length_c   1.000
_cell.angle_alpha   90.00
_cell.angle_beta   90.00
_cell.angle_gamma   90.00
#
_symmetry.space_group_name_H-M   'P 1'
#
loop_
_entity.id
_entity.type
_entity.pdbx_description
1 polymer ?
#
loop_
_entity_poly.entity_id
_entity_poly.type
_entity_poly.pdbx_seq_one_letter_code
_entity_poly.pdbx_strand_id
1 'polypeptide(L)'
;MEYNATFGIDCGVSQGFGVKYPDFVRREESFHTDTPKEAYRLAMQQADEFAMGYLSNPNTGLTIVRLLSLSGPGGNVPFDASEAVASRTTGEHLLALVSGDN
;
A
#
# COMPACT_ATOMS: atom_id res chain seq x y z
N MET A 1 19.19 -7.69 -7.79
CA MET A 1 18.23 -8.80 -7.98
C MET A 1 16.84 -8.23 -8.09
N GLU A 2 15.93 -8.86 -8.85
CA GLU A 2 14.53 -8.42 -8.93
C GLU A 2 13.68 -9.14 -7.87
N TYR A 3 12.84 -8.38 -7.18
CA TYR A 3 11.87 -8.88 -6.22
C TYR A 3 10.47 -8.40 -6.59
N ASN A 4 9.50 -9.29 -6.60
CA ASN A 4 8.11 -8.99 -6.93
C ASN A 4 7.27 -9.00 -5.67
N ALA A 5 6.59 -7.89 -5.41
CA ALA A 5 5.70 -7.71 -4.28
C ALA A 5 4.25 -7.63 -4.75
N THR A 6 3.34 -8.26 -4.01
CA THR A 6 1.91 -8.11 -4.23
C THR A 6 1.29 -7.43 -3.02
N PHE A 7 0.48 -6.41 -3.26
CA PHE A 7 -0.24 -5.65 -2.26
C PHE A 7 -1.74 -5.84 -2.39
N GLY A 8 -2.42 -5.87 -1.24
CA GLY A 8 -3.87 -5.78 -1.14
C GLY A 8 -4.24 -4.47 -0.47
N ILE A 9 -5.06 -3.64 -1.12
CA ILE A 9 -5.40 -2.29 -0.70
C ILE A 9 -6.90 -2.22 -0.46
N ASP A 10 -7.31 -2.12 0.80
CA ASP A 10 -8.67 -1.80 1.21
C ASP A 10 -8.83 -0.28 1.24
N CYS A 11 -9.62 0.26 0.31
CA CYS A 11 -9.71 1.69 0.07
C CYS A 11 -11.09 2.10 -0.45
N GLY A 12 -11.31 3.40 -0.63
CA GLY A 12 -12.45 3.95 -1.33
C GLY A 12 -12.10 4.28 -2.78
N VAL A 13 -12.90 3.82 -3.75
CA VAL A 13 -12.77 4.26 -5.15
C VAL A 13 -14.01 5.04 -5.57
N SER A 14 -13.81 6.08 -6.39
CA SER A 14 -14.92 6.85 -6.96
C SER A 14 -15.39 6.17 -8.23
N GLN A 15 -16.61 5.62 -8.25
CA GLN A 15 -17.24 5.26 -9.52
C GLN A 15 -17.74 6.53 -10.20
N GLY A 16 -16.96 7.03 -11.15
CA GLY A 16 -17.37 8.05 -12.12
C GLY A 16 -17.52 9.47 -11.56
N PHE A 17 -18.31 9.73 -10.52
CA PHE A 17 -18.72 11.08 -10.12
C PHE A 17 -19.21 11.16 -8.66
N GLY A 18 -18.29 11.11 -7.68
CA GLY A 18 -18.55 11.66 -6.35
C GLY A 18 -19.18 10.72 -5.31
N VAL A 19 -19.38 9.44 -5.62
CA VAL A 19 -19.73 8.42 -4.62
C VAL A 19 -18.53 7.49 -4.44
N LYS A 20 -17.95 7.50 -3.24
CA LYS A 20 -16.87 6.60 -2.85
C LYS A 20 -17.48 5.28 -2.38
N TYR A 21 -17.04 4.17 -2.94
CA TYR A 21 -17.41 2.82 -2.49
C TYR A 21 -16.19 2.10 -1.93
N PRO A 22 -16.37 1.29 -0.87
CA PRO A 22 -15.32 0.37 -0.43
C PRO A 22 -14.96 -0.56 -1.58
N ASP A 23 -13.67 -0.70 -1.85
CA ASP A 23 -13.14 -1.59 -2.86
C ASP A 23 -11.83 -2.20 -2.38
N PHE A 24 -11.53 -3.39 -2.89
CA PHE A 24 -10.27 -4.07 -2.64
C PHE A 24 -9.45 -4.13 -3.92
N VAL A 25 -8.33 -3.41 -3.93
CA VAL A 25 -7.45 -3.33 -5.09
C VAL A 25 -6.22 -4.20 -4.85
N ARG A 26 -5.90 -5.06 -5.83
CA ARG A 26 -4.64 -5.80 -5.86
C ARG A 26 -3.64 -5.06 -6.75
N ARG A 27 -2.42 -4.83 -6.24
CA ARG A 27 -1.32 -4.21 -6.98
C ARG A 27 -0.07 -5.08 -6.90
N GLU A 28 0.73 -5.04 -7.96
CA GLU A 28 1.99 -5.77 -8.05
C GLU A 28 3.09 -4.79 -8.42
N GLU A 29 4.20 -4.82 -7.69
CA GLU A 29 5.35 -3.94 -7.93
C GLU A 29 6.64 -4.75 -7.91
N SER A 30 7.60 -4.33 -8.72
CA SER A 30 8.91 -4.99 -8.83
C SER A 30 10.00 -4.06 -8.30
N PHE A 31 10.81 -4.56 -7.36
CA PHE A 31 11.92 -3.82 -6.76
C PHE A 31 13.26 -4.42 -7.19
N HIS A 32 14.20 -3.58 -7.58
CA HIS A 32 15.57 -3.97 -7.87
C HIS A 32 16.47 -3.66 -6.67
N THR A 33 16.98 -4.70 -6.02
CA THR A 33 17.86 -4.57 -4.84
C THR A 33 18.75 -5.80 -4.64
N ASP A 34 19.78 -5.69 -3.82
CA ASP A 34 20.76 -6.75 -3.58
C ASP A 34 20.34 -7.73 -2.47
N THR A 35 19.41 -7.34 -1.60
CA THR A 35 19.02 -8.19 -0.46
C THR A 35 17.51 -8.29 -0.26
N PRO A 36 16.99 -9.43 0.24
CA PRO A 36 15.57 -9.59 0.54
C PRO A 36 15.08 -8.64 1.64
N LYS A 37 15.97 -8.28 2.59
CA LYS A 37 15.66 -7.33 3.65
C LYS A 37 15.40 -5.93 3.09
N GLU A 38 16.20 -5.52 2.12
CA GLU A 38 16.00 -4.24 1.45
C GLU A 38 14.78 -4.25 0.54
N ALA A 39 14.49 -5.38 -0.11
CA ALA A 39 13.26 -5.55 -0.89
C ALA A 39 12.01 -5.38 -0.01
N TYR A 40 12.02 -5.98 1.18
CA TYR A 40 10.95 -5.79 2.16
C TYR A 40 10.83 -4.32 2.61
N ARG A 41 11.95 -3.66 2.89
CA ARG A 41 11.96 -2.23 3.27
C ARG A 41 11.33 -1.36 2.18
N LEU A 42 11.70 -1.57 0.92
CA LEU A 42 11.15 -0.85 -0.23
C LEU A 42 9.67 -1.18 -0.44
N ALA A 43 9.28 -2.45 -0.31
CA ALA A 43 7.88 -2.86 -0.39
C ALA A 43 7.02 -2.18 0.67
N MET A 44 7.49 -2.07 1.91
CA MET A 44 6.78 -1.39 2.98
C MET A 44 6.72 0.13 2.77
N GLN A 45 7.78 0.74 2.22
CA GLN A 45 7.74 2.15 1.82
C GLN A 45 6.69 2.39 0.74
N GLN A 46 6.63 1.51 -0.27
CA GLN A 46 5.63 1.58 -1.33
C GLN A 46 4.20 1.37 -0.80
N ALA A 47 4.02 0.48 0.18
CA ALA A 47 2.74 0.27 0.84
C ALA A 47 2.25 1.54 1.54
N ASP A 48 3.15 2.31 2.17
CA ASP A 48 2.82 3.59 2.78
C ASP A 48 2.44 4.65 1.74
N GLU A 49 3.18 4.72 0.62
CA GLU A 49 2.83 5.60 -0.50
C GLU A 49 1.46 5.27 -1.10
N PHE A 50 1.12 3.98 -1.26
CA PHE A 50 -0.24 3.57 -1.65
C PHE A 50 -1.26 3.98 -0.59
N ALA A 51 -0.95 3.82 0.69
CA ALA A 51 -1.85 4.21 1.76
C ALA A 51 -2.13 5.72 1.74
N MET A 52 -1.18 6.56 1.33
CA MET A 52 -1.37 8.01 1.15
C MET A 52 -2.08 8.39 -0.16
N GLY A 53 -1.78 7.68 -1.25
CA GLY A 53 -2.29 8.00 -2.58
C GLY A 53 -3.74 7.55 -2.85
N TYR A 54 -4.20 6.52 -2.13
CA TYR A 54 -5.58 6.02 -2.25
C TYR A 54 -6.52 6.69 -1.26
N LEU A 55 -7.79 6.88 -1.63
CA LEU A 55 -8.80 7.44 -0.72
C LEU A 55 -9.17 6.42 0.37
N SER A 56 -9.42 6.90 1.58
CA SER A 56 -9.90 6.03 2.66
C SER A 56 -11.23 5.36 2.33
N ASN A 57 -11.36 4.10 2.76
CA ASN A 57 -12.61 3.36 2.74
C ASN A 57 -13.66 4.16 3.53
N PRO A 58 -14.80 4.53 2.93
CA PRO A 58 -15.80 5.39 3.58
C PRO A 58 -16.48 4.73 4.78
N ASN A 59 -16.45 3.40 4.90
CA ASN A 59 -17.05 2.69 6.02
C ASN A 59 -16.17 2.70 7.27
N THR A 60 -14.85 2.64 7.08
CA THR A 60 -13.87 2.54 8.19
C THR A 60 -13.13 3.86 8.43
N GLY A 61 -13.12 4.76 7.45
CA GLY A 61 -12.29 5.97 7.47
C GLY A 61 -10.80 5.69 7.36
N LEU A 62 -10.42 4.49 6.86
CA LEU A 62 -9.04 4.05 6.73
C LEU A 62 -8.73 3.61 5.29
N THR A 63 -7.52 3.89 4.82
CA THR A 63 -6.90 3.10 3.75
C THR A 63 -5.99 2.09 4.41
N ILE A 64 -6.14 0.80 4.09
CA ILE A 64 -5.29 -0.27 4.64
C ILE A 64 -4.60 -0.97 3.47
N VAL A 65 -3.27 -0.93 3.46
CA VAL A 65 -2.43 -1.61 2.47
C VAL A 65 -1.68 -2.74 3.15
N ARG A 66 -1.78 -3.94 2.62
CA ARG A 66 -1.12 -5.14 3.14
C ARG A 66 -0.19 -5.71 2.09
N LEU A 67 1.04 -6.05 2.49
CA LEU A 67 1.90 -6.88 1.66
C LEU A 67 1.40 -8.33 1.74
N LEU A 68 0.93 -8.87 0.62
CA LEU A 68 0.39 -10.22 0.52
C LEU A 68 1.47 -11.25 0.20
N SER A 69 2.43 -10.88 -0.63
CA SER A 69 3.57 -11.73 -0.98
C SER A 69 4.77 -10.89 -1.41
N LEU A 70 5.97 -11.43 -1.19
CA LEU A 70 7.22 -10.88 -1.66
C LEU A 70 8.08 -12.06 -2.13
N SER A 71 8.39 -12.11 -3.42
CA SER A 71 9.19 -13.18 -4.02
C SER A 71 10.41 -12.61 -4.71
N GLY A 72 11.52 -13.34 -4.72
CA GLY A 72 12.74 -12.97 -5.42
C GLY A 72 13.36 -14.17 -6.14
N PRO A 73 14.61 -14.08 -6.61
CA PRO A 73 15.26 -15.15 -7.36
C PRO A 73 15.45 -16.44 -6.52
N GLY A 74 15.50 -16.31 -5.20
CA GLY A 74 15.59 -17.44 -4.27
C GLY A 74 14.24 -18.03 -3.83
N GLY A 75 13.13 -17.56 -4.39
CA GLY A 75 11.77 -17.96 -3.99
C GLY A 75 11.08 -16.93 -3.07
N ASN A 76 10.13 -17.40 -2.26
CA ASN A 76 9.34 -16.54 -1.38
C ASN A 76 10.19 -15.99 -0.23
N VAL A 77 10.11 -14.68 0.00
CA VAL A 77 10.76 -13.99 1.13
C VAL A 77 9.78 -14.03 2.31
N PRO A 78 10.14 -14.67 3.44
CA PRO A 78 9.29 -14.68 4.62
C PRO A 78 9.28 -13.30 5.29
N PHE A 79 8.10 -12.86 5.72
CA PHE A 79 7.88 -11.66 6.52
C PHE A 79 6.69 -11.89 7.46
N ASP A 80 6.59 -11.09 8.51
CA ASP A 80 5.42 -11.12 9.39
C ASP A 80 4.26 -10.36 8.74
N ALA A 81 3.22 -11.08 8.32
CA ALA A 81 2.06 -10.47 7.65
C ALA A 81 1.24 -9.56 8.57
N SER A 82 1.40 -9.67 9.89
CA SER A 82 0.74 -8.79 10.86
C SER A 82 1.41 -7.44 10.95
N GLU A 83 2.73 -7.40 10.74
CA GLU A 83 3.53 -6.17 10.70
C GLU A 83 3.62 -5.56 9.30
N ALA A 84 3.37 -6.34 8.25
CA ALA A 84 3.44 -5.90 6.86
C ALA A 84 2.15 -5.17 6.40
N VAL A 85 1.72 -4.21 7.22
CA VAL A 85 0.51 -3.41 7.01
C VAL A 85 0.85 -1.93 7.15
N ALA A 86 0.49 -1.13 6.14
CA ALA A 86 0.46 0.31 6.22
C ALA A 86 -1.00 0.77 6.26
N SER A 87 -1.32 1.76 7.09
CA SER A 87 -2.67 2.32 7.14
C SER A 87 -2.66 3.81 7.36
N ARG A 88 -3.57 4.52 6.68
CA ARG A 88 -3.76 5.96 6.85
C ARG A 88 -5.23 6.28 7.09
N THR A 89 -5.46 7.20 8.01
CA THR A 89 -6.80 7.71 8.29
C THR A 89 -7.21 8.79 7.29
N THR A 90 -8.51 9.01 7.12
CA THR A 90 -9.03 10.14 6.35
C THR A 90 -8.46 11.47 6.83
N GLY A 91 -8.23 11.61 8.14
CA GLY A 91 -7.62 12.81 8.71
C GLY A 91 -6.20 13.06 8.19
N GLU A 92 -5.37 12.01 8.16
CA GLU A 92 -4.01 12.09 7.61
C GLU A 92 -4.01 12.42 6.12
N HIS A 93 -4.96 11.90 5.34
CA HIS A 93 -5.10 12.29 3.92
C HIS A 93 -5.45 13.76 3.75
N LEU A 94 -6.39 14.27 4.54
CA LEU A 94 -6.78 15.68 4.49
C LEU A 94 -5.59 16.58 4.86
N LEU A 95 -4.81 16.21 5.86
CA LEU A 95 -3.58 16.94 6.22
C LEU A 95 -2.54 16.88 5.09
N ALA A 96 -2.34 15.72 4.46
CA ALA A 96 -1.40 15.57 3.35
C ALA A 96 -1.77 16.43 2.14
N LEU A 97 -3.08 16.56 1.84
CA LEU A 97 -3.58 17.44 0.78
C LEU A 97 -3.37 18.92 1.09
N VAL A 98 -3.56 19.34 2.35
CA VAL A 98 -3.39 20.75 2.77
C VAL A 98 -1.90 21.13 2.88
N SER A 99 -1.03 20.17 3.19
CA SER A 99 0.41 20.41 3.38
C SER A 99 1.23 20.31 2.08
N GLY A 100 0.62 19.85 0.98
CA GLY A 100 1.25 19.73 -0.34
C GLY A 100 1.25 21.01 -1.19
N ASP A 101 0.74 22.12 -0.66
CA ASP A 101 0.74 23.46 -1.27
C ASP A 101 1.73 24.37 -0.51
N ASN A 102 3.03 24.21 -0.77
CA ASN A 102 4.06 25.22 -0.47
C ASN A 102 5.22 25.13 -1.47
#